data_AF-A0A813GZS5-F1
#
_entry.id   AF-A0A813GZS5-F1
#
_cell.length_a   1.000
_cell.length_b   1.000
_cell.length_c   1.000
_cell.angle_alpha   90.00
_cell.angle_beta   90.00
_cell.angle_gamma   90.00
#
_symmetry.space_group_name_H-M   'P 1'
#
loop_
_entity.id
_entity.type
_entity.pdbx_description
1 polymer ?
#
loop_
_entity_poly.entity_id
_entity_poly.type
_entity_poly.pdbx_seq_one_letter_code
_entity_poly.pdbx_strand_id
1 'polypeptide(L)'
;MCNLARDDTWMDTWDQADSATVLIRGSKTDQYNLGCMRSQHRVGGVMCPVGAMRIWQRIVVGPDSAIFCENKNKEILRIRLQVWLKAAAAGVGLPPDRVGTHSLRVGGATALYNAGWELGAIQRFGRWMSNAFHGYLWDSQSLQASASVVKTRQGNDLHVGILRPPTGEAAARVNPSRRSQLWACAVEKMY
;
A
#
# COMPACT_ATOMS: atom_id res chain seq x y z
N MET A 1 11.72 -5.04 -21.35
CA MET A 1 13.01 -4.31 -21.26
C MET A 1 13.16 -3.78 -19.85
N CYS A 2 14.33 -3.98 -19.25
CA CYS A 2 14.70 -3.47 -17.93
C CYS A 2 15.93 -2.58 -18.13
N ASN A 3 15.85 -1.34 -17.68
CA ASN A 3 16.94 -0.38 -17.82
C ASN A 3 17.63 -0.24 -16.45
N LEU A 4 18.95 -0.36 -16.44
CA LEU A 4 19.76 -0.26 -15.24
C LEU A 4 20.40 1.13 -15.21
N ALA A 5 20.43 1.77 -14.05
CA ALA A 5 21.03 3.09 -13.91
C ALA A 5 21.87 3.19 -12.64
N ARG A 6 22.90 4.02 -12.72
CA ARG A 6 23.70 4.51 -11.61
C ARG A 6 23.76 6.02 -11.74
N ASP A 7 23.26 6.73 -10.74
CA ASP A 7 23.02 8.17 -10.84
C ASP A 7 22.23 8.50 -12.13
N ASP A 8 22.72 9.43 -12.95
CA ASP A 8 22.11 9.82 -14.23
C ASP A 8 22.64 9.03 -15.45
N THR A 9 23.36 7.93 -15.22
CA THR A 9 24.00 7.13 -16.28
C THR A 9 23.42 5.74 -16.42
N TRP A 10 23.23 5.28 -17.67
CA TRP A 10 22.77 3.93 -17.97
C TRP A 10 23.89 2.91 -17.78
N MET A 11 23.55 1.77 -17.21
CA MET A 11 24.48 0.67 -16.91
C MET A 11 24.13 -0.56 -17.74
N ASP A 12 25.15 -1.30 -18.16
CA ASP A 12 24.98 -2.58 -18.85
C ASP A 12 25.00 -3.77 -17.88
N THR A 13 25.45 -3.57 -16.64
CA THR A 13 25.62 -4.63 -15.65
C THR A 13 24.85 -4.36 -14.35
N TRP A 14 24.28 -5.41 -13.78
CA TRP A 14 23.59 -5.36 -12.47
C TRP A 14 24.53 -5.15 -11.29
N ASP A 15 25.84 -5.30 -11.49
CA ASP A 15 26.86 -5.11 -10.47
C ASP A 15 27.05 -3.63 -10.11
N GLN A 16 27.01 -2.77 -11.14
CA GLN A 16 27.27 -1.34 -11.00
C GLN A 16 26.00 -0.50 -10.85
N ALA A 17 24.83 -1.10 -11.11
CA ALA A 17 23.54 -0.40 -11.08
C ALA A 17 23.06 -0.08 -9.66
N ASP A 18 22.63 1.15 -9.41
CA ASP A 18 21.96 1.55 -8.17
C ASP A 18 20.45 1.41 -8.27
N SER A 19 19.91 1.35 -9.48
CA SER A 19 18.49 1.11 -9.71
C SER A 19 18.22 0.26 -10.95
N ALA A 20 17.06 -0.38 -10.95
CA ALA A 20 16.53 -1.11 -12.08
C ALA A 20 15.10 -0.65 -12.37
N THR A 21 14.86 -0.23 -13.61
CA THR A 21 13.58 0.33 -14.05
C THR A 21 12.95 -0.57 -15.10
N VAL A 22 11.72 -0.99 -14.85
CA VAL A 22 10.94 -1.81 -15.78
C VAL A 22 9.81 -0.98 -16.38
N LEU A 23 9.69 -1.04 -17.71
CA LEU A 23 8.52 -0.52 -18.41
C LEU A 23 7.43 -1.60 -18.48
N ILE A 24 6.31 -1.33 -17.81
CA ILE A 24 5.07 -2.09 -17.95
C ILE A 24 4.30 -1.47 -19.10
N ARG A 25 4.30 -2.13 -20.26
CA ARG A 25 3.75 -1.57 -21.52
C ARG A 25 2.24 -1.29 -21.47
N GLY A 26 1.49 -2.08 -20.71
CA GLY A 26 0.04 -1.94 -20.62
C GLY A 26 -0.53 -2.72 -19.43
N SER A 27 -1.79 -2.46 -19.10
CA SER A 27 -2.53 -3.21 -18.08
C SER A 27 -4.03 -3.18 -18.37
N LYS A 28 -4.80 -4.03 -17.68
CA LYS A 28 -6.26 -4.09 -17.84
C LYS A 28 -6.97 -2.73 -17.66
N THR A 29 -6.43 -1.86 -16.81
CA THR A 29 -7.02 -0.54 -16.53
C THR A 29 -6.32 0.59 -17.30
N ASP A 30 -5.43 0.25 -18.23
CA ASP A 30 -4.67 1.19 -19.04
C ASP A 30 -5.37 1.39 -20.39
N GLN A 31 -6.53 2.06 -20.38
CA GLN A 31 -7.37 2.20 -21.57
C GLN A 31 -6.67 2.89 -22.74
N TYR A 32 -5.72 3.77 -22.44
CA TYR A 32 -4.93 4.52 -23.43
C TYR A 32 -3.58 3.87 -23.73
N ASN A 33 -3.26 2.73 -23.10
CA ASN A 33 -2.01 1.99 -23.26
C ASN A 33 -0.75 2.88 -23.10
N LEU A 34 -0.80 3.82 -22.15
CA LEU A 34 0.31 4.73 -21.86
C LEU A 34 1.48 3.99 -21.20
N GLY A 35 1.19 2.84 -20.59
CA GLY A 35 2.17 2.07 -19.85
C GLY A 35 2.56 2.78 -18.56
N CYS A 36 3.61 2.25 -17.93
CA CYS A 36 4.05 2.70 -16.63
C CYS A 36 5.47 2.23 -16.34
N MET A 37 6.35 3.14 -15.98
CA MET A 37 7.68 2.79 -15.48
C MET A 37 7.64 2.53 -13.98
N ARG A 38 8.39 1.52 -13.52
CA ARG A 38 8.58 1.21 -12.11
C ARG A 38 10.05 0.94 -11.84
N SER A 39 10.60 1.71 -10.92
CA SER A 39 12.01 1.65 -10.54
C SER A 39 12.15 1.07 -9.15
N GLN A 40 13.12 0.17 -8.98
CA GLN A 40 13.53 -0.37 -7.69
C GLN A 40 14.99 -0.05 -7.47
N HIS A 41 15.34 0.35 -6.24
CA HIS A 41 16.68 0.80 -5.91
C HIS A 41 17.43 -0.24 -5.08
N ARG A 42 18.76 -0.18 -5.15
CA ARG A 42 19.66 -0.99 -4.35
C ARG A 42 19.55 -0.53 -2.90
N VAL A 43 19.11 -1.44 -2.04
CA VAL A 43 18.97 -1.20 -0.58
C VAL A 43 19.93 -2.04 0.27
N GLY A 44 20.66 -2.97 -0.35
CA GLY A 44 21.52 -3.93 0.35
C GLY A 44 20.75 -5.05 1.06
N GLY A 45 21.49 -5.96 1.68
CA GLY A 45 20.93 -7.14 2.36
C GLY A 45 20.36 -8.21 1.40
N VAL A 46 19.85 -9.29 2.00
CA VAL A 46 19.37 -10.47 1.26
C VAL A 46 18.08 -10.24 0.47
N MET A 47 17.30 -9.21 0.83
CA MET A 47 16.05 -8.84 0.16
C MET A 47 16.21 -7.66 -0.83
N CYS A 48 17.44 -7.29 -1.17
CA CYS A 48 17.69 -6.22 -2.14
C CYS A 48 17.10 -6.59 -3.51
N PRO A 49 16.20 -5.78 -4.10
CA PRO A 49 15.58 -6.12 -5.38
C PRO A 49 16.61 -6.14 -6.52
N VAL A 50 17.54 -5.18 -6.55
CA VAL A 50 18.62 -5.15 -7.56
C VAL A 50 19.57 -6.34 -7.38
N GLY A 51 19.88 -6.71 -6.13
CA GLY A 51 20.70 -7.89 -5.82
C GLY A 51 20.04 -9.21 -6.21
N ALA A 52 18.74 -9.37 -5.93
CA ALA A 52 17.97 -10.54 -6.31
C ALA A 52 17.89 -10.70 -7.84
N MET A 53 17.69 -9.60 -8.56
CA MET A 53 17.65 -9.61 -10.02
C MET A 53 19.00 -9.92 -10.66
N ARG A 54 20.11 -9.50 -10.04
CA ARG A 54 21.47 -9.93 -10.45
C ARG A 54 21.62 -11.44 -10.41
N ILE A 55 21.14 -12.08 -9.34
CA ILE A 55 21.19 -13.55 -9.21
C ILE A 55 20.28 -14.18 -10.27
N TRP A 56 19.08 -13.62 -10.44
CA TRP A 56 18.10 -14.09 -11.43
C TRP A 56 18.63 -14.03 -12.86
N GLN A 57 19.38 -12.98 -13.23
CA GLN A 57 19.98 -12.84 -14.56
C GLN A 57 20.87 -14.03 -14.93
N ARG A 58 21.53 -14.68 -13.96
CA ARG A 58 22.37 -15.87 -14.23
C ARG A 58 21.57 -17.08 -14.69
N ILE A 59 20.25 -17.08 -14.45
CA ILE A 59 19.32 -18.15 -14.80
C ILE A 59 18.64 -17.86 -16.16
N VAL A 60 18.51 -16.58 -16.51
CA VAL A 60 17.90 -16.12 -17.76
C VAL A 60 18.94 -16.13 -18.89
N VAL A 61 18.58 -16.66 -20.06
CA VAL A 61 19.51 -16.85 -21.19
C VAL A 61 19.06 -16.04 -22.40
N GLY A 62 19.67 -14.87 -22.61
CA GLY A 62 19.63 -14.14 -23.89
C GLY A 62 19.02 -12.73 -23.82
N PRO A 63 19.45 -11.81 -24.72
CA PRO A 63 19.10 -10.40 -24.69
C PRO A 63 17.61 -10.10 -25.00
N ASP A 64 16.96 -10.94 -25.80
CA ASP A 64 15.55 -10.78 -26.22
C ASP A 64 14.55 -11.54 -25.34
N SER A 65 15.04 -12.12 -24.24
CA SER A 65 14.21 -12.91 -23.34
C SER A 65 13.34 -12.03 -22.44
N ALA A 66 12.19 -12.56 -22.04
CA ALA A 66 11.43 -11.95 -20.96
C ALA A 66 12.28 -11.89 -19.69
N ILE A 67 12.26 -10.75 -18.99
CA ILE A 67 13.05 -10.54 -17.76
C ILE A 67 12.77 -11.62 -16.70
N PHE A 68 11.58 -12.23 -16.74
CA PHE A 68 11.18 -13.38 -15.93
C PHE A 68 10.87 -14.57 -16.83
N CYS A 69 11.85 -15.45 -17.03
CA CYS A 69 11.67 -16.68 -17.81
C CYS A 69 12.16 -17.94 -17.07
N GLU A 70 11.55 -19.08 -17.38
CA GLU A 70 11.99 -20.42 -17.00
C GLU A 70 12.60 -21.10 -18.25
N ASN A 71 13.67 -21.90 -18.08
CA ASN A 71 14.27 -22.74 -19.12
C ASN A 71 14.49 -22.05 -20.49
N LYS A 72 15.43 -21.10 -20.57
CA LYS A 72 15.85 -20.49 -21.86
C LYS A 72 14.69 -19.87 -22.66
N ASN A 73 13.95 -18.93 -22.04
CA ASN A 73 13.00 -17.98 -22.66
C ASN A 73 11.51 -18.28 -22.58
N LYS A 74 11.08 -19.29 -21.82
CA LYS A 74 9.63 -19.44 -21.56
C LYS A 74 9.19 -18.45 -20.49
N GLU A 75 8.27 -17.56 -20.83
CA GLU A 75 7.73 -16.59 -19.87
C GLU A 75 7.16 -17.30 -18.64
N ILE A 76 7.44 -16.74 -17.45
CA ILE A 76 6.89 -17.28 -16.21
C ILE A 76 5.40 -16.93 -16.12
N LEU A 77 4.58 -17.98 -16.09
CA LEU A 77 3.15 -17.84 -15.93
C LEU A 77 2.77 -17.50 -14.48
N ARG A 78 1.66 -16.76 -14.32
CA ARG A 78 1.08 -16.44 -13.01
C ARG A 78 0.87 -17.69 -12.14
N ILE A 79 0.40 -18.79 -12.73
CA ILE A 79 0.15 -20.04 -12.00
C ILE A 79 1.44 -20.59 -11.37
N ARG A 80 2.57 -20.45 -12.05
CA ARG A 80 3.88 -20.88 -11.58
C ARG A 80 4.36 -20.01 -10.42
N LEU A 81 4.25 -18.69 -10.55
CA LEU A 81 4.51 -17.75 -9.44
C LEU A 81 3.66 -18.06 -8.21
N GLN A 82 2.38 -18.38 -8.42
CA GLN A 82 1.49 -18.73 -7.32
C GLN A 82 1.94 -20.01 -6.58
N VAL A 83 2.43 -21.03 -7.29
CA VAL A 83 3.02 -22.23 -6.67
C VAL A 83 4.24 -21.86 -5.83
N TRP A 84 5.15 -21.05 -6.35
CA TRP A 84 6.35 -20.65 -5.59
C TRP A 84 6.02 -19.82 -4.36
N LEU A 85 5.06 -18.89 -4.45
CA LEU A 85 4.60 -18.11 -3.30
C LEU A 85 3.99 -18.98 -2.21
N LYS A 86 3.21 -19.99 -2.60
CA LYS A 86 2.62 -20.95 -1.65
C LYS A 86 3.68 -21.81 -0.97
N ALA A 87 4.67 -22.27 -1.73
CA ALA A 87 5.79 -23.03 -1.17
C ALA A 87 6.62 -22.17 -0.21
N ALA A 88 6.90 -20.91 -0.57
CA ALA A 88 7.60 -19.97 0.31
C ALA A 88 6.80 -19.70 1.60
N ALA A 89 5.48 -19.50 1.49
CA ALA A 89 4.60 -19.32 2.64
C ALA A 89 4.67 -20.53 3.60
N ALA A 90 4.55 -21.76 3.06
CA ALA A 90 4.69 -22.98 3.85
C ALA A 90 6.05 -23.06 4.57
N GLY A 91 7.13 -22.69 3.87
CA GLY A 91 8.49 -22.71 4.41
C GLY A 91 8.71 -21.75 5.59
N VAL A 92 7.89 -20.71 5.73
CA VAL A 92 7.92 -19.77 6.86
C VAL A 92 6.76 -19.99 7.84
N GLY A 93 6.03 -21.10 7.74
CA GLY A 93 4.93 -21.45 8.65
C GLY A 93 3.64 -20.66 8.41
N LEU A 94 3.48 -20.00 7.26
CA LEU A 94 2.27 -19.29 6.88
C LEU A 94 1.29 -20.20 6.11
N PRO A 95 -0.03 -20.07 6.30
CA PRO A 95 -1.03 -20.84 5.55
C PRO A 95 -0.94 -20.58 4.04
N PRO A 96 -0.56 -21.56 3.21
CA PRO A 96 -0.33 -21.34 1.78
C PRO A 96 -1.60 -20.95 1.01
N ASP A 97 -2.77 -21.39 1.47
CA ASP A 97 -4.08 -21.03 0.92
C ASP A 97 -4.38 -19.52 1.01
N ARG A 98 -3.75 -18.81 1.96
CA ARG A 98 -3.93 -17.37 2.18
C ARG A 98 -2.94 -16.50 1.41
N VAL A 99 -1.97 -17.10 0.72
CA VAL A 99 -0.93 -16.37 -0.01
C VAL A 99 -1.08 -16.59 -1.52
N GLY A 100 -1.08 -15.48 -2.27
CA GLY A 100 -1.11 -15.51 -3.72
C GLY A 100 -0.48 -14.27 -4.34
N THR A 101 -0.51 -14.18 -5.67
CA THR A 101 0.11 -13.07 -6.40
C THR A 101 -0.49 -11.70 -6.04
N HIS A 102 -1.76 -11.66 -5.64
CA HIS A 102 -2.41 -10.42 -5.19
C HIS A 102 -1.90 -9.97 -3.81
N SER A 103 -1.50 -10.90 -2.95
CA SER A 103 -0.95 -10.61 -1.62
C SER A 103 0.31 -9.75 -1.71
N LEU A 104 1.13 -9.91 -2.76
CA LEU A 104 2.31 -9.06 -3.00
C LEU A 104 1.92 -7.59 -3.23
N ARG A 105 0.84 -7.36 -4.00
CA ARG A 105 0.35 -6.01 -4.29
C ARG A 105 -0.20 -5.34 -3.04
N VAL A 106 -0.97 -6.10 -2.24
CA VAL A 106 -1.49 -5.64 -0.96
C VAL A 106 -0.35 -5.35 0.03
N GLY A 107 0.59 -6.29 0.17
CA GLY A 107 1.76 -6.13 1.06
C GLY A 107 2.60 -4.90 0.70
N GLY A 108 2.83 -4.65 -0.59
CA GLY A 108 3.52 -3.43 -1.05
C GLY A 108 2.76 -2.15 -0.71
N ALA A 109 1.43 -2.13 -0.87
CA ALA A 109 0.59 -1.00 -0.49
C ALA A 109 0.70 -0.69 1.00
N THR A 110 0.56 -1.75 1.82
CA THR A 110 0.66 -1.70 3.27
C THR A 110 2.05 -1.24 3.72
N ALA A 111 3.13 -1.69 3.05
CA ALA A 111 4.48 -1.23 3.34
C ALA A 111 4.65 0.28 3.08
N LEU A 112 4.16 0.79 1.95
CA LEU A 112 4.21 2.23 1.65
C LEU A 112 3.37 3.06 2.64
N TYR A 113 2.19 2.56 3.00
CA TYR A 113 1.34 3.21 4.00
C TYR A 113 2.03 3.31 5.35
N ASN A 114 2.64 2.23 5.84
CA ASN A 114 3.40 2.25 7.10
C ASN A 114 4.70 3.05 7.00
N ALA A 115 5.21 3.31 5.79
CA ALA A 115 6.29 4.26 5.54
C ALA A 115 5.82 5.73 5.50
N GLY A 116 4.54 5.99 5.78
CA GLY A 116 3.97 7.34 5.84
C GLY A 116 3.64 7.95 4.48
N TRP A 117 3.54 7.16 3.42
CA TRP A 117 3.14 7.67 2.11
C TRP A 117 1.68 8.14 2.14
N GLU A 118 1.42 9.25 1.43
CA GLU A 118 0.09 9.78 1.22
C GLU A 118 -0.77 8.81 0.40
N LEU A 119 -2.07 8.72 0.73
CA LEU A 119 -2.97 7.72 0.15
C LEU A 119 -3.12 7.88 -1.37
N GLY A 120 -3.15 9.11 -1.90
CA GLY A 120 -3.14 9.39 -3.32
C GLY A 120 -1.85 8.93 -4.00
N ALA A 121 -0.69 9.11 -3.36
CA ALA A 121 0.58 8.58 -3.86
C ALA A 121 0.57 7.04 -3.94
N ILE A 122 0.04 6.36 -2.92
CA ILE A 122 -0.13 4.90 -2.93
C ILE A 122 -1.12 4.48 -4.03
N GLN A 123 -2.23 5.20 -4.18
CA GLN A 123 -3.24 4.94 -5.21
C GLN A 123 -2.62 4.99 -6.62
N ARG A 124 -1.86 6.05 -6.90
CA ARG A 124 -1.13 6.22 -8.17
C ARG A 124 -0.05 5.17 -8.36
N PHE A 125 0.71 4.84 -7.31
CA PHE A 125 1.76 3.83 -7.37
C PHE A 125 1.20 2.45 -7.71
N GLY A 126 0.13 2.05 -7.02
CA GLY A 126 -0.56 0.79 -7.29
C GLY A 126 -1.37 0.80 -8.59
N ARG A 127 -1.72 1.97 -9.15
CA ARG A 127 -2.63 2.11 -10.31
C ARG A 127 -4.02 1.58 -9.96
N TRP A 128 -4.56 1.97 -8.81
CA TRP A 128 -5.97 1.70 -8.47
C TRP A 128 -6.86 2.81 -9.01
N MET A 129 -7.94 2.43 -9.69
CA MET A 129 -8.93 3.38 -10.24
C MET A 129 -9.91 3.89 -9.19
N SER A 130 -10.12 3.13 -8.11
CA SER A 130 -11.09 3.44 -7.07
C SER A 130 -10.45 3.41 -5.70
N ASN A 131 -11.16 3.91 -4.70
CA ASN A 131 -10.74 3.91 -3.29
C ASN A 131 -10.90 2.53 -2.62
N ALA A 132 -11.20 1.47 -3.39
CA ALA A 132 -11.28 0.11 -2.85
C ALA A 132 -9.96 -0.36 -2.22
N PHE A 133 -8.82 0.23 -2.62
CA PHE A 133 -7.51 -0.14 -2.08
C PHE A 133 -7.33 0.19 -0.60
N HIS A 134 -8.12 1.12 -0.03
CA HIS A 134 -8.08 1.45 1.39
C HIS A 134 -8.34 0.21 2.26
N GLY A 135 -9.23 -0.69 1.83
CA GLY A 135 -9.53 -1.93 2.54
C GLY A 135 -8.39 -2.96 2.56
N TYR A 136 -7.32 -2.71 1.80
CA TYR A 136 -6.12 -3.56 1.77
C TYR A 136 -5.00 -3.04 2.68
N LEU A 137 -5.09 -1.80 3.15
CA LEU A 137 -4.05 -1.21 3.98
C LEU A 137 -4.18 -1.72 5.40
N TRP A 138 -3.10 -2.29 5.93
CA TRP A 138 -3.04 -2.75 7.31
C TRP A 138 -2.15 -1.85 8.16
N ASP A 139 -2.65 -1.44 9.32
CA ASP A 139 -1.86 -0.69 10.30
C ASP A 139 -0.83 -1.61 10.95
N SER A 140 0.41 -1.15 11.07
CA SER A 140 1.42 -1.82 11.90
C SER A 140 1.08 -1.70 13.39
N GLN A 141 1.57 -2.66 14.18
CA GLN A 141 1.39 -2.63 15.63
C GLN A 141 2.02 -1.38 16.26
N SER A 142 3.16 -0.92 15.75
CA SER A 142 3.82 0.31 16.20
C SER A 142 2.97 1.56 15.93
N LEU A 143 2.30 1.62 14.78
CA LEU A 143 1.36 2.68 14.46
C LEU A 143 0.18 2.69 15.43
N GLN A 144 -0.40 1.52 15.73
CA GLN A 144 -1.50 1.39 16.69
C GLN A 144 -1.08 1.76 18.13
N ALA A 145 0.14 1.37 18.54
CA ALA A 145 0.70 1.75 19.84
C ALA A 145 0.86 3.28 19.93
N SER A 146 1.39 3.91 18.89
CA SER A 146 1.55 5.38 18.83
C SER A 146 0.19 6.10 18.87
N ALA A 147 -0.79 5.60 18.12
CA ALA A 147 -2.16 6.13 18.14
C ALA A 147 -2.79 6.02 19.54
N SER A 148 -2.50 4.97 20.29
CA SER A 148 -3.00 4.81 21.67
C SER A 148 -2.48 5.91 22.59
N VAL A 149 -1.21 6.28 22.48
CA VAL A 149 -0.62 7.41 23.24
C VAL A 149 -1.26 8.74 22.84
N VAL A 150 -1.44 8.98 21.54
CA VAL A 150 -2.07 10.21 21.04
C VAL A 150 -3.51 10.34 21.53
N LYS A 151 -4.29 9.24 21.49
CA LYS A 151 -5.68 9.21 21.96
C LYS A 151 -5.81 9.62 23.43
N THR A 152 -4.87 9.22 24.29
CA THR A 152 -4.88 9.62 25.71
C THR A 152 -4.50 11.09 25.90
N ARG A 153 -3.67 11.65 25.02
CA ARG A 153 -3.18 13.04 25.11
C ARG A 153 -4.11 14.06 24.47
N GLN A 154 -4.81 13.67 23.39
CA GLN A 154 -5.89 14.46 22.79
C GLN A 154 -7.14 14.30 23.67
N GLY A 155 -7.11 14.93 24.84
CA GLY A 155 -8.23 14.92 25.77
C GLY A 155 -9.48 15.50 25.12
N ASN A 156 -10.61 14.78 25.23
CA ASN A 156 -12.03 15.13 25.08
C ASN A 156 -12.48 15.99 23.85
N ASP A 157 -11.71 16.95 23.34
CA ASP A 157 -12.06 17.94 22.29
C ASP A 157 -12.41 17.35 20.91
N LEU A 158 -12.14 16.07 20.67
CA LEU A 158 -12.60 15.39 19.45
C LEU A 158 -14.11 15.11 19.46
N HIS A 159 -14.77 15.14 20.62
CA HIS A 159 -16.20 14.86 20.77
C HIS A 159 -16.96 15.81 21.73
N VAL A 160 -16.29 16.63 22.56
CA VAL A 160 -17.04 17.51 23.51
C VAL A 160 -17.92 18.52 22.81
N GLY A 161 -17.67 18.87 21.54
CA GLY A 161 -18.54 19.80 20.81
C GLY A 161 -20.01 19.34 20.74
N ILE A 162 -20.27 18.03 20.80
CA ILE A 162 -21.63 17.46 20.80
C ILE A 162 -22.21 17.29 22.21
N LEU A 163 -21.34 17.17 23.23
CA LEU A 163 -21.72 16.97 24.63
C LEU A 163 -21.72 18.25 25.47
N ARG A 164 -21.09 19.33 24.97
CA ARG A 164 -21.24 20.66 25.55
C ARG A 164 -22.59 21.20 25.10
N PRO A 165 -23.54 21.45 26.02
CA PRO A 165 -24.72 22.20 25.65
C PRO A 165 -24.23 23.55 25.08
N PRO A 166 -24.75 23.97 23.91
CA PRO A 166 -24.41 25.28 23.39
C PRO A 166 -24.77 26.33 24.45
N THR A 167 -23.83 27.17 24.83
CA THR A 167 -24.07 28.29 25.75
C THR A 167 -24.26 29.57 24.96
N GLY A 168 -25.26 30.38 25.33
CA GLY A 168 -25.56 31.65 24.65
C GLY A 168 -26.29 31.49 23.31
N GLU A 169 -26.13 32.46 22.41
CA GLU A 169 -26.87 32.57 21.13
C GLU A 169 -26.77 31.34 20.21
N ALA A 170 -25.71 30.53 20.34
CA ALA A 170 -25.50 29.32 19.54
C ALA A 170 -26.56 28.23 19.81
N ALA A 171 -27.15 28.19 21.03
CA ALA A 171 -28.17 27.22 21.40
C ALA A 171 -29.49 27.45 20.67
N ALA A 172 -29.81 28.71 20.41
CA ALA A 172 -31.05 29.11 19.76
C ALA A 172 -31.09 28.77 18.26
N ARG A 173 -29.94 28.43 17.65
CA ARG A 173 -29.82 28.14 16.21
C ARG A 173 -29.94 26.66 15.87
N VAL A 174 -29.81 25.74 16.83
CA VAL A 174 -29.81 24.29 16.59
C VAL A 174 -31.23 23.72 16.82
N ASN A 175 -32.03 23.78 15.76
CA ASN A 175 -33.26 23.01 15.49
C ASN A 175 -34.54 23.34 16.34
N PRO A 176 -35.54 24.05 15.77
CA PRO A 176 -36.76 24.50 16.45
C PRO A 176 -37.89 23.46 16.52
N SER A 177 -37.61 22.14 16.43
CA SER A 177 -38.68 21.14 16.45
C SER A 177 -39.30 21.00 17.86
N ARG A 178 -40.64 20.96 17.96
CA ARG A 178 -41.40 20.88 19.24
C ARG A 178 -41.00 19.73 20.17
N ARG A 179 -40.33 18.70 19.67
CA ARG A 179 -39.83 17.56 20.46
C ARG A 179 -38.75 17.98 21.47
N SER A 180 -37.98 19.02 21.16
CA SER A 180 -36.87 19.53 21.98
C SER A 180 -37.37 20.26 23.23
N GLN A 181 -38.50 20.99 23.13
CA GLN A 181 -39.09 21.73 24.26
C GLN A 181 -39.61 20.79 25.35
N LEU A 182 -40.26 19.69 24.94
CA LEU A 182 -40.73 18.66 25.87
C LEU A 182 -39.57 17.95 26.58
N TRP A 183 -38.44 17.76 25.90
CA TRP A 183 -37.25 17.16 26.47
C TRP A 183 -36.56 18.12 27.46
N ALA A 184 -36.41 19.39 27.12
CA ALA A 184 -35.87 20.42 28.01
C ALA A 184 -36.70 20.57 29.29
N CYS A 185 -38.03 20.60 29.18
CA CYS A 185 -38.94 20.73 30.33
C CYS A 185 -38.97 19.46 31.21
N ALA A 186 -38.63 18.29 30.67
CA ALA A 186 -38.51 17.05 31.42
C ALA A 186 -37.19 16.98 32.22
N VAL A 187 -36.10 17.50 31.65
CA VAL A 187 -34.78 17.55 32.32
C VAL A 187 -34.77 18.56 33.47
N GLU A 188 -35.46 19.70 33.33
CA GLU A 188 -35.60 20.70 34.40
C GLU A 188 -36.35 20.19 35.64
N LYS A 189 -37.20 19.16 35.49
CA LYS A 189 -37.93 18.54 36.60
C LYS A 189 -37.17 17.39 37.27
N MET A 190 -36.00 17.03 36.76
CA MET A 190 -35.16 15.95 37.27
C MET A 190 -34.03 16.42 38.19
N TYR A 191 -33.93 17.73 38.47
CA TYR A 191 -33.00 18.33 39.43
C TYR A 191 -33.73 19.20 40.44
#